data_AF-A0A914RX78-F1
#
_entry.id   AF-A0A914RX78-F1
#
_cell.length_a   1.000
_cell.length_b   1.000
_cell.length_c   1.000
_cell.angle_alpha   90.00
_cell.angle_beta   90.00
_cell.angle_gamma   90.00
#
_symmetry.space_group_name_H-M   'P 1'
#
loop_
_entity.id
_entity.type
_entity.pdbx_description
1 polymer ?
#
loop_
_entity_poly.entity_id
_entity_poly.type
_entity_poly.pdbx_seq_one_letter_code
_entity_poly.pdbx_strand_id
1 'polypeptide(L)'
;MQQFACDCIHHQTSPTKCLKFSSLIVVGFHTSHLLQTESNSLILARFTNSYIAEVAIQPVASKDRYYDKIGQPDLYINYVYKLYDLHMLSNNKVEAAFTLLKHAETLKWTDSELPIALLDAHLNRHCATQRQLKEALYVEMADLFDEKDMWEEAIAILKEVVPEYEKNYEFEKLPPLLEALKGASFISPPKNSMIFQRRLAELYHKVSTQGRVGCTYYLVGFFGSGFPSYLNGQQFVYRGNECEAISSFQHRLLSTFPGSKLVTSMDDCSELSTSSGKHLQIFPVQPFSDLFFERRNVSRLVRWYYKNNRVQKFEYCRGEFRKGTKWSELEDSEIMRSWVTRRFVETKEPLPNILKWSQVVSHSIPIECSPLMEAVSTMRKNNSEMEEMANVVLSTPLESVVPLGGKIRGKNSW
;
A
#
# COMPACT_ATOMS: atom_id res chain seq x y z
N MET A 1 6.31 -36.80 -15.91
CA MET A 1 6.49 -38.25 -16.04
C MET A 1 5.19 -38.94 -15.66
N GLN A 2 4.30 -39.16 -16.63
CA GLN A 2 3.25 -40.16 -16.53
C GLN A 2 3.91 -41.50 -16.90
N GLN A 3 4.16 -42.39 -15.92
CA GLN A 3 4.24 -43.85 -16.09
C GLN A 3 4.67 -44.56 -14.76
N PHE A 4 4.03 -44.34 -13.61
CA PHE A 4 4.29 -45.16 -12.40
C PHE A 4 3.05 -45.25 -11.50
N ALA A 5 1.91 -45.61 -12.09
CA ALA A 5 0.67 -45.88 -11.37
C ALA A 5 -0.05 -47.08 -11.99
N CYS A 6 0.51 -48.27 -11.77
CA CYS A 6 -0.17 -49.56 -11.82
C CYS A 6 0.83 -50.56 -11.25
N ASP A 7 0.59 -51.00 -10.01
CA ASP A 7 1.00 -52.30 -9.45
C ASP A 7 1.09 -52.16 -7.92
N CYS A 8 -0.05 -52.27 -7.26
CA CYS A 8 -0.19 -52.74 -5.86
C CYS A 8 -1.67 -52.87 -5.51
N ILE A 9 -2.41 -53.66 -6.29
CA ILE A 9 -3.70 -54.23 -5.87
C ILE A 9 -3.53 -55.74 -6.00
N HIS A 10 -3.06 -56.39 -4.93
CA HIS A 10 -3.37 -57.79 -4.56
C HIS A 10 -2.49 -58.22 -3.38
N HIS A 11 -3.01 -58.08 -2.15
CA HIS A 11 -3.14 -59.19 -1.20
C HIS A 11 -3.78 -58.71 0.12
N GLN A 12 -4.82 -59.41 0.53
CA GLN A 12 -5.50 -59.30 1.82
C GLN A 12 -4.59 -59.74 2.97
N THR A 13 -4.72 -59.13 4.16
CA THR A 13 -5.04 -59.81 5.44
C THR A 13 -4.98 -58.86 6.67
N SER A 14 -5.91 -59.12 7.61
CA SER A 14 -6.06 -58.65 9.02
C SER A 14 -6.99 -57.44 9.32
N PRO A 15 -8.10 -57.66 10.09
CA PRO A 15 -9.08 -56.63 10.47
C PRO A 15 -8.87 -56.16 11.92
N THR A 16 -7.85 -55.37 12.19
CA THR A 16 -7.70 -54.72 13.52
C THR A 16 -7.17 -53.28 13.48
N LYS A 17 -7.05 -52.68 12.28
CA LYS A 17 -6.67 -51.27 12.10
C LYS A 17 -7.82 -50.34 11.68
N CYS A 18 -9.07 -50.81 11.66
CA CYS A 18 -10.21 -50.05 11.13
C CYS A 18 -10.89 -49.06 12.10
N LEU A 19 -10.40 -48.85 13.32
CA LEU A 19 -11.03 -47.90 14.27
C LEU A 19 -10.21 -46.64 14.60
N LYS A 20 -9.09 -46.40 13.91
CA LYS A 20 -8.35 -45.12 14.00
C LYS A 20 -8.29 -44.29 12.71
N PHE A 21 -8.95 -44.74 11.64
CA PHE A 21 -8.97 -44.04 10.35
C PHE A 21 -10.24 -43.23 10.07
N SER A 22 -11.30 -43.35 10.89
CA SER A 22 -12.54 -42.59 10.66
C SER A 22 -12.46 -41.12 11.14
N SER A 23 -11.54 -40.77 12.05
CA SER A 23 -11.35 -39.39 12.51
C SER A 23 -10.33 -38.58 11.67
N LEU A 24 -9.50 -39.23 10.84
CA LEU A 24 -8.61 -38.54 9.90
C LEU A 24 -9.28 -38.19 8.55
N ILE A 25 -10.35 -38.89 8.18
CA ILE A 25 -11.00 -38.70 6.87
C ILE A 25 -11.93 -37.47 6.87
N VAL A 26 -12.50 -37.09 8.02
CA VAL A 26 -13.37 -35.91 8.12
C VAL A 26 -12.56 -34.60 8.16
N VAL A 27 -11.35 -34.62 8.72
CA VAL A 27 -10.41 -33.48 8.65
C VAL A 27 -9.80 -33.38 7.24
N GLY A 28 -9.52 -34.53 6.60
CA GLY A 28 -8.94 -34.63 5.26
C GLY A 28 -9.78 -34.02 4.13
N PHE A 29 -11.11 -34.01 4.24
CA PHE A 29 -12.00 -33.47 3.21
C PHE A 29 -12.20 -31.94 3.28
N HIS A 30 -12.08 -31.34 4.47
CA HIS A 30 -12.07 -29.88 4.60
C HIS A 30 -10.67 -29.28 4.32
N THR A 31 -9.61 -30.01 4.64
CA THR A 31 -8.24 -29.60 4.30
C THR A 31 -7.92 -29.80 2.82
N SER A 32 -8.51 -30.79 2.12
CA SER A 32 -8.23 -31.01 0.70
C SER A 32 -8.75 -29.87 -0.19
N HIS A 33 -9.89 -29.26 0.13
CA HIS A 33 -10.43 -28.16 -0.67
C HIS A 33 -9.66 -26.85 -0.47
N LEU A 34 -9.21 -26.57 0.77
CA LEU A 34 -8.33 -25.42 1.11
C LEU A 34 -6.92 -25.62 0.54
N LEU A 35 -6.33 -26.81 0.71
CA LEU A 35 -5.03 -27.15 0.16
C LEU A 35 -5.06 -27.31 -1.36
N GLN A 36 -6.15 -27.70 -2.02
CA GLN A 36 -6.19 -27.68 -3.51
C GLN A 36 -6.32 -26.27 -4.06
N THR A 37 -7.05 -25.36 -3.41
CA THR A 37 -7.03 -23.94 -3.79
C THR A 37 -5.68 -23.28 -3.51
N GLU A 38 -5.00 -23.63 -2.42
CA GLU A 38 -3.74 -23.00 -2.01
C GLU A 38 -2.47 -23.68 -2.55
N SER A 39 -2.50 -24.98 -2.85
CA SER A 39 -1.42 -25.66 -3.59
C SER A 39 -1.39 -25.18 -5.03
N ASN A 40 -2.56 -24.92 -5.64
CA ASN A 40 -2.61 -24.26 -6.93
C ASN A 40 -2.12 -22.81 -6.85
N SER A 41 -2.37 -22.08 -5.77
CA SER A 41 -1.87 -20.71 -5.60
C SER A 41 -0.36 -20.63 -5.34
N LEU A 42 0.22 -21.61 -4.61
CA LEU A 42 1.66 -21.76 -4.38
C LEU A 42 2.42 -22.28 -5.62
N ILE A 43 1.81 -23.16 -6.41
CA ILE A 43 2.36 -23.60 -7.71
C ILE A 43 2.21 -22.48 -8.75
N LEU A 44 1.11 -21.72 -8.75
CA LEU A 44 0.97 -20.52 -9.57
C LEU A 44 2.00 -19.47 -9.17
N ALA A 45 2.26 -19.21 -7.89
CA ALA A 45 3.30 -18.25 -7.46
C ALA A 45 4.71 -18.58 -7.95
N ARG A 46 5.04 -19.86 -8.21
CA ARG A 46 6.29 -20.27 -8.86
C ARG A 46 6.33 -19.99 -10.38
N PHE A 47 5.19 -19.73 -11.00
CA PHE A 47 5.03 -19.59 -12.46
C PHE A 47 4.25 -18.33 -12.91
N THR A 48 3.84 -17.43 -12.02
CA THR A 48 2.99 -16.29 -12.36
C THR A 48 3.59 -14.92 -12.02
N ASN A 49 3.25 -13.96 -12.88
CA ASN A 49 3.40 -12.51 -12.74
C ASN A 49 3.16 -12.02 -11.29
N SER A 50 4.00 -11.09 -10.79
CA SER A 50 4.08 -10.73 -9.35
C SER A 50 2.73 -10.38 -8.71
N TYR A 51 1.81 -9.78 -9.48
CA TYR A 51 0.46 -9.42 -9.06
C TYR A 51 -0.43 -10.62 -8.70
N ILE A 52 -0.30 -11.77 -9.39
CA ILE A 52 -1.08 -12.97 -9.09
C ILE A 52 -0.58 -13.61 -7.79
N ALA A 53 0.73 -13.58 -7.57
CA ALA A 53 1.32 -14.00 -6.30
C ALA A 53 0.82 -13.10 -5.16
N GLU A 54 0.86 -11.78 -5.29
CA GLU A 54 0.37 -10.83 -4.28
C GLU A 54 -1.13 -10.99 -3.96
N VAL A 55 -1.98 -11.39 -4.94
CA VAL A 55 -3.40 -11.70 -4.70
C VAL A 55 -3.58 -13.04 -3.96
N ALA A 56 -2.79 -14.06 -4.29
CA ALA A 56 -2.78 -15.33 -3.55
C ALA A 56 -2.31 -15.17 -2.08
N ILE A 57 -1.67 -14.04 -1.78
CA ILE A 57 -0.99 -13.75 -0.52
C ILE A 57 -1.86 -12.99 0.51
N GLN A 58 -3.04 -12.52 0.13
CA GLN A 58 -3.96 -11.77 1.01
C GLN A 58 -4.29 -12.42 2.37
N PRO A 59 -4.35 -13.75 2.54
CA PRO A 59 -4.60 -14.37 3.84
C PRO A 59 -3.51 -14.12 4.89
N VAL A 60 -2.30 -13.67 4.51
CA VAL A 60 -1.11 -13.61 5.39
C VAL A 60 -0.72 -12.18 5.79
N ALA A 61 -1.47 -11.17 5.34
CA ALA A 61 -1.23 -9.77 5.68
C ALA A 61 -1.39 -9.45 7.19
N SER A 62 -2.06 -10.31 7.95
CA SER A 62 -2.21 -10.15 9.40
C SER A 62 -1.79 -11.41 10.14
N LYS A 63 -0.88 -11.24 11.10
CA LYS A 63 -0.37 -12.28 12.00
C LYS A 63 -1.51 -13.14 12.57
N ASP A 64 -2.53 -12.51 13.13
CA ASP A 64 -3.64 -13.22 13.78
C ASP A 64 -4.45 -14.07 12.78
N ARG A 65 -4.78 -13.55 11.58
CA ARG A 65 -5.44 -14.39 10.56
C ARG A 65 -4.57 -15.54 10.08
N TYR A 66 -3.25 -15.41 10.08
CA TYR A 66 -2.35 -16.49 9.74
C TYR A 66 -2.37 -17.58 10.82
N TYR A 67 -2.27 -17.17 12.10
CA TYR A 67 -2.36 -18.09 13.23
C TYR A 67 -3.73 -18.78 13.34
N ASP A 68 -4.82 -18.03 13.12
CA ASP A 68 -6.19 -18.53 13.16
C ASP A 68 -6.47 -19.55 12.03
N LYS A 69 -5.77 -19.45 10.89
CA LYS A 69 -5.99 -20.32 9.72
C LYS A 69 -5.00 -21.47 9.58
N ILE A 70 -3.72 -21.24 9.88
CA ILE A 70 -2.62 -22.16 9.56
C ILE A 70 -1.98 -22.76 10.82
N GLY A 71 -2.03 -22.05 11.95
CA GLY A 71 -1.59 -22.57 13.25
C GLY A 71 -0.10 -22.93 13.36
N GLN A 72 0.76 -22.53 12.41
CA GLN A 72 2.20 -22.86 12.41
C GLN A 72 3.08 -21.60 12.42
N PRO A 73 3.56 -21.12 13.59
CA PRO A 73 4.40 -19.93 13.71
C PRO A 73 5.65 -19.95 12.82
N ASP A 74 6.26 -21.12 12.67
CA ASP A 74 7.55 -21.29 11.99
C ASP A 74 7.48 -21.05 10.48
N LEU A 75 6.30 -21.23 9.89
CA LEU A 75 6.08 -20.98 8.46
C LEU A 75 5.74 -19.52 8.14
N TYR A 76 5.29 -18.75 9.13
CA TYR A 76 4.92 -17.35 8.94
C TYR A 76 6.12 -16.51 8.47
N ILE A 77 7.25 -16.66 9.15
CA ILE A 77 8.44 -15.82 8.87
C ILE A 77 9.02 -16.18 7.50
N ASN A 78 9.08 -17.46 7.15
CA ASN A 78 9.47 -17.91 5.81
C ASN A 78 8.61 -17.28 4.70
N TYR A 79 7.32 -17.11 4.97
CA TYR A 79 6.43 -16.45 4.04
C TYR A 79 6.69 -14.94 3.95
N VAL A 80 6.90 -14.27 5.08
CA VAL A 80 7.24 -12.85 5.13
C VAL A 80 8.47 -12.57 4.25
N TYR A 81 9.50 -13.42 4.31
CA TYR A 81 10.68 -13.26 3.46
C TYR A 81 10.43 -13.54 1.98
N LYS A 82 9.61 -14.54 1.64
CA LYS A 82 9.21 -14.75 0.23
C LYS A 82 8.46 -13.55 -0.33
N LEU A 83 7.59 -12.92 0.47
CA LEU A 83 6.89 -11.71 0.06
C LEU A 83 7.84 -10.52 -0.06
N TYR A 84 8.77 -10.37 0.89
CA TYR A 84 9.83 -9.37 0.83
C TYR A 84 10.64 -9.49 -0.48
N ASP A 85 11.08 -10.70 -0.84
CA ASP A 85 11.82 -10.95 -2.08
C ASP A 85 11.01 -10.58 -3.33
N LEU A 86 9.71 -10.90 -3.35
CA LEU A 86 8.82 -10.52 -4.44
C LEU A 86 8.68 -9.00 -4.58
N HIS A 87 8.57 -8.29 -3.47
CA HIS A 87 8.53 -6.83 -3.46
C HIS A 87 9.84 -6.23 -3.94
N MET A 88 10.98 -6.76 -3.49
CA MET A 88 12.30 -6.31 -3.94
C MET A 88 12.51 -6.54 -5.44
N LEU A 89 12.12 -7.70 -5.96
CA LEU A 89 12.16 -8.01 -7.40
C LEU A 89 11.26 -7.07 -8.22
N SER A 90 10.14 -6.63 -7.63
CA SER A 90 9.19 -5.71 -8.27
C SER A 90 9.52 -4.23 -8.04
N ASN A 91 10.64 -3.92 -7.35
CA ASN A 91 11.04 -2.58 -6.92
C ASN A 91 9.99 -1.87 -6.03
N ASN A 92 9.20 -2.64 -5.29
CA ASN A 92 8.17 -2.19 -4.34
C ASN A 92 8.79 -2.06 -2.93
N LYS A 93 9.75 -1.14 -2.77
CA LYS A 93 10.56 -1.04 -1.54
C LYS A 93 9.77 -0.60 -0.31
N VAL A 94 8.72 0.21 -0.49
CA VAL A 94 7.83 0.64 0.60
C VAL A 94 7.08 -0.57 1.19
N GLU A 95 6.51 -1.39 0.31
CA GLU A 95 5.79 -2.61 0.68
C GLU A 95 6.74 -3.66 1.27
N ALA A 96 7.97 -3.76 0.75
CA ALA A 96 9.04 -4.59 1.31
C ALA A 96 9.37 -4.19 2.77
N ALA A 97 9.48 -2.88 3.05
CA ALA A 97 9.73 -2.39 4.40
C ALA A 97 8.57 -2.71 5.37
N PHE A 98 7.32 -2.50 4.94
CA PHE A 98 6.15 -2.93 5.74
C PHE A 98 6.09 -4.45 5.94
N THR A 99 6.61 -5.22 5.00
CA THR A 99 6.72 -6.69 5.14
C THR A 99 7.73 -7.06 6.22
N LEU A 100 8.92 -6.43 6.23
CA LEU A 100 9.91 -6.64 7.30
C LEU A 100 9.39 -6.22 8.68
N LEU A 101 8.55 -5.19 8.74
CA LEU A 101 7.92 -4.75 9.99
C LEU A 101 7.12 -5.88 10.63
N LYS A 102 6.46 -6.73 9.82
CA LYS A 102 5.74 -7.90 10.33
C LYS A 102 6.62 -8.95 10.96
N HIS A 103 7.85 -9.12 10.47
CA HIS A 103 8.82 -9.94 11.18
C HIS A 103 9.31 -9.25 12.46
N ALA A 104 9.62 -7.96 12.40
CA ALA A 104 10.11 -7.21 13.55
C ALA A 104 9.09 -7.16 14.71
N GLU A 105 7.79 -7.13 14.42
CA GLU A 105 6.68 -7.25 15.38
C GLU A 105 6.66 -8.61 16.13
N THR A 106 7.28 -9.66 15.57
CA THR A 106 7.41 -10.96 16.24
C THR A 106 8.57 -11.02 17.23
N LEU A 107 9.53 -10.11 17.12
CA LEU A 107 10.75 -10.08 17.92
C LEU A 107 10.59 -9.19 19.16
N LYS A 108 11.25 -9.59 20.25
CA LYS A 108 11.30 -8.83 21.50
C LYS A 108 12.62 -8.07 21.61
N TRP A 109 12.61 -6.95 22.33
CA TRP A 109 13.80 -6.17 22.67
C TRP A 109 14.58 -6.85 23.81
N THR A 110 15.05 -8.08 23.57
CA THR A 110 15.74 -8.93 24.57
C THR A 110 16.98 -9.58 23.96
N ASP A 111 18.00 -9.80 24.79
CA ASP A 111 19.22 -10.54 24.41
C ASP A 111 19.02 -12.07 24.37
N SER A 112 17.77 -12.52 24.39
CA SER A 112 17.43 -13.92 24.23
C SER A 112 17.89 -14.43 22.86
N GLU A 113 18.31 -15.70 22.84
CA GLU A 113 18.66 -16.40 21.60
C GLU A 113 17.52 -16.39 20.58
N LEU A 114 17.92 -16.45 19.31
CA LEU A 114 16.98 -16.53 18.20
C LEU A 114 16.33 -17.92 18.15
N PRO A 115 15.05 -18.00 17.74
CA PRO A 115 14.41 -19.29 17.43
C PRO A 115 15.24 -20.11 16.44
N ILE A 116 15.43 -21.40 16.73
CA ILE A 116 16.24 -22.32 15.90
C ILE A 116 15.72 -22.35 14.45
N ALA A 117 14.40 -22.28 14.25
CA ALA A 117 13.78 -22.22 12.93
C ALA A 117 14.28 -21.05 12.06
N LEU A 118 14.69 -19.92 12.66
CA LEU A 118 15.26 -18.78 11.92
C LEU A 118 16.73 -19.00 11.55
N LEU A 119 17.46 -19.71 12.41
CA LEU A 119 18.86 -20.04 12.19
C LEU A 119 19.00 -21.08 11.07
N ASP A 120 18.17 -22.13 11.11
CA ASP A 120 18.12 -23.18 10.10
C ASP A 120 17.69 -22.65 8.72
N ALA A 121 16.83 -21.63 8.70
CA ALA A 121 16.40 -20.97 7.47
C ALA A 121 17.39 -19.88 6.98
N HIS A 122 18.48 -19.62 7.70
CA HIS A 122 19.44 -18.54 7.42
C HIS A 122 18.82 -17.14 7.33
N LEU A 123 17.73 -16.88 8.07
CA LEU A 123 17.00 -15.61 8.06
C LEU A 123 17.48 -14.61 9.11
N ASN A 124 18.53 -14.95 9.86
CA ASN A 124 19.01 -14.19 11.02
C ASN A 124 19.92 -13.00 10.67
N ARG A 125 20.24 -12.73 9.39
CA ARG A 125 21.16 -11.63 8.99
C ARG A 125 22.49 -11.66 9.75
N HIS A 126 22.99 -12.84 10.10
CA HIS A 126 24.18 -13.02 10.95
C HIS A 126 24.08 -12.45 12.38
N CYS A 127 22.88 -12.12 12.86
CA CYS A 127 22.63 -11.72 14.24
C CYS A 127 22.52 -12.94 15.15
N ALA A 128 22.90 -12.77 16.42
CA ALA A 128 22.86 -13.83 17.45
C ALA A 128 21.65 -13.71 18.38
N THR A 129 21.22 -12.47 18.68
CA THR A 129 20.11 -12.21 19.61
C THR A 129 18.88 -11.63 18.92
N GLN A 130 17.71 -11.78 19.56
CA GLN A 130 16.46 -11.17 19.08
C GLN A 130 16.57 -9.65 18.99
N ARG A 131 17.22 -8.99 19.96
CA ARG A 131 17.48 -7.55 19.93
C ARG A 131 18.31 -7.16 18.71
N GLN A 132 19.43 -7.83 18.46
CA GLN A 132 20.31 -7.53 17.33
C GLN A 132 19.61 -7.70 15.99
N LEU A 133 18.85 -8.79 15.82
CA LEU A 133 18.09 -9.02 14.60
C LEU A 133 17.02 -7.93 14.41
N LYS A 134 16.32 -7.56 15.48
CA LYS A 134 15.32 -6.50 15.43
C LYS A 134 15.94 -5.15 15.07
N GLU A 135 17.07 -4.80 15.65
CA GLU A 135 17.84 -3.59 15.31
C GLU A 135 18.24 -3.57 13.82
N ALA A 136 18.79 -4.67 13.30
CA ALA A 136 19.18 -4.78 11.90
C ALA A 136 17.98 -4.61 10.94
N LEU A 137 16.83 -5.19 11.28
CA LEU A 137 15.60 -5.03 10.50
C LEU A 137 15.12 -3.58 10.51
N TYR A 138 15.17 -2.90 11.65
CA TYR A 138 14.75 -1.50 11.77
C TYR A 138 15.64 -0.57 10.93
N VAL A 139 16.95 -0.82 10.88
CA VAL A 139 17.87 -0.07 10.01
C VAL A 139 17.54 -0.29 8.54
N GLU A 140 17.37 -1.54 8.12
CA GLU A 140 17.05 -1.89 6.73
C GLU A 140 15.70 -1.30 6.29
N MET A 141 14.67 -1.38 7.15
CA MET A 141 13.38 -0.74 6.89
C MET A 141 13.53 0.77 6.70
N ALA A 142 14.29 1.43 7.56
CA ALA A 142 14.52 2.87 7.44
C ALA A 142 15.26 3.22 6.14
N ASP A 143 16.17 2.38 5.65
CA ASP A 143 16.88 2.58 4.37
C ASP A 143 15.91 2.49 3.20
N LEU A 144 15.05 1.46 3.20
CA LEU A 144 14.03 1.26 2.17
C LEU A 144 13.00 2.40 2.13
N PHE A 145 12.59 2.91 3.29
CA PHE A 145 11.68 4.07 3.36
C PHE A 145 12.35 5.37 2.91
N ASP A 146 13.61 5.59 3.26
CA ASP A 146 14.36 6.77 2.85
C ASP A 146 14.56 6.84 1.33
N GLU A 147 14.80 5.69 0.69
CA GLU A 147 14.96 5.60 -0.77
C GLU A 147 13.66 5.91 -1.55
N LYS A 148 12.50 5.74 -0.91
CA LYS A 148 11.18 5.96 -1.51
C LYS A 148 10.46 7.19 -0.97
N ASP A 149 11.21 8.14 -0.42
CA ASP A 149 10.72 9.42 0.12
C ASP A 149 9.65 9.29 1.22
N MET A 150 9.57 8.13 1.87
CA MET A 150 8.64 7.83 2.97
C MET A 150 9.28 8.15 4.33
N TRP A 151 9.85 9.35 4.44
CA TRP A 151 10.65 9.75 5.61
C TRP A 151 9.87 9.76 6.93
N GLU A 152 8.58 10.06 6.90
CA GLU A 152 7.72 10.01 8.09
C GLU A 152 7.61 8.59 8.67
N GLU A 153 7.60 7.56 7.80
CA GLU A 153 7.64 6.14 8.22
C GLU A 153 9.00 5.80 8.83
N ALA A 154 10.08 6.20 8.15
CA ALA A 154 11.43 5.99 8.65
C ALA A 154 11.63 6.64 10.02
N ILE A 155 11.17 7.89 10.20
CA ILE A 155 11.22 8.61 11.48
C ILE A 155 10.42 7.87 12.55
N ALA A 156 9.22 7.39 12.23
CA ALA A 156 8.38 6.67 13.19
C ALA A 156 9.09 5.41 13.72
N ILE A 157 9.67 4.62 12.81
CA ILE A 157 10.40 3.39 13.15
C ILE A 157 11.65 3.70 13.97
N LEU A 158 12.46 4.67 13.55
CA LEU A 158 13.69 5.01 14.28
C LEU A 158 13.39 5.57 15.68
N LYS A 159 12.27 6.28 15.87
CA LYS A 159 11.84 6.76 17.19
C LYS A 159 11.48 5.65 18.17
N GLU A 160 11.02 4.50 17.69
CA GLU A 160 10.72 3.36 18.57
C GLU A 160 12.00 2.74 19.15
N VAL A 161 13.12 2.84 18.45
CA VAL A 161 14.41 2.27 18.88
C VAL A 161 15.11 3.15 19.92
N VAL A 162 14.97 4.48 19.81
CA VAL A 162 15.59 5.47 20.72
C VAL A 162 15.41 5.14 22.21
N PRO A 163 14.18 4.92 22.74
CA PRO A 163 13.99 4.68 24.17
C PRO A 163 14.64 3.37 24.65
N GLU A 164 14.80 2.38 23.77
CA GLU A 164 15.45 1.12 24.14
C GLU A 164 16.97 1.30 24.33
N TYR A 165 17.61 2.17 23.53
CA TYR A 165 19.01 2.53 23.75
C TYR A 165 19.21 3.36 25.01
N GLU A 166 18.29 4.28 25.31
CA GLU A 166 18.33 5.09 26.54
C GLU A 166 18.24 4.18 27.78
N LYS A 167 17.37 3.17 27.72
CA LYS A 167 17.17 2.19 28.79
C LYS A 167 18.39 1.28 28.99
N ASN A 168 19.04 0.86 27.91
CA ASN A 168 20.21 -0.03 27.97
C ASN A 168 21.53 0.73 28.16
N TYR A 169 21.48 2.05 28.42
CA TYR A 169 22.63 2.94 28.59
C TYR A 169 23.59 2.96 27.38
N GLU A 170 23.10 2.61 26.19
CA GLU A 170 23.85 2.60 24.94
C GLU A 170 23.88 3.99 24.31
N PHE A 171 24.30 5.00 25.09
CA PHE A 171 24.34 6.40 24.65
C PHE A 171 25.31 6.65 23.49
N GLU A 172 26.28 5.75 23.30
CA GLU A 172 27.14 5.70 22.13
C GLU A 172 26.34 5.61 20.82
N LYS A 173 25.14 5.02 20.83
CA LYS A 173 24.25 4.97 19.65
C LYS A 173 23.27 6.17 19.57
N LEU A 174 23.29 7.06 20.56
CA LEU A 174 22.38 8.20 20.76
C LEU A 174 23.13 9.53 20.91
N PRO A 175 23.75 10.11 19.85
CA PRO A 175 24.42 11.40 20.00
C PRO A 175 23.42 12.56 20.15
N PRO A 176 23.72 13.67 20.85
CA PRO A 176 22.80 14.79 21.02
C PRO A 176 22.49 15.54 19.72
N LEU A 177 21.23 16.00 19.59
CA LEU A 177 20.69 16.82 18.49
C LEU A 177 21.51 18.10 18.18
N LEU A 178 22.32 18.57 19.12
CA LEU A 178 23.14 19.79 19.03
C LEU A 178 24.44 19.62 18.22
N GLU A 179 24.96 18.39 18.04
CA GLU A 179 26.15 18.15 17.18
C GLU A 179 25.81 18.05 15.70
N ALA A 180 24.60 17.62 15.33
CA ALA A 180 24.14 17.57 13.93
C ALA A 180 23.94 18.98 13.31
N LEU A 181 23.75 20.01 14.14
CA LEU A 181 23.53 21.39 13.72
C LEU A 181 24.79 22.26 13.75
N LYS A 182 25.89 21.82 14.37
CA LYS A 182 27.16 22.52 14.34
C LYS A 182 27.91 22.10 13.08
N GLY A 183 27.86 22.97 12.08
CA GLY A 183 28.28 22.73 10.70
C GLY A 183 29.59 21.96 10.54
N ALA A 184 29.58 21.13 9.50
CA ALA A 184 30.74 20.54 8.87
C ALA A 184 31.90 21.54 8.76
N SER A 185 32.86 21.43 9.68
CA SER A 185 34.21 21.94 9.49
C SER A 185 35.16 21.14 10.37
N PHE A 186 36.00 20.34 9.70
CA PHE A 186 37.26 19.77 10.19
C PHE A 186 37.22 19.10 11.58
N ILE A 187 36.88 17.81 11.62
CA ILE A 187 37.61 16.73 12.32
C ILE A 187 36.94 15.42 11.89
N SER A 188 37.74 14.47 11.38
CA SER A 188 37.28 13.14 10.93
C SER A 188 36.42 12.43 11.99
N PRO A 189 35.20 11.97 11.68
CA PRO A 189 34.34 11.34 12.67
C PRO A 189 34.78 9.89 12.96
N PRO A 190 34.57 9.39 14.19
CA PRO A 190 34.80 7.98 14.49
C PRO A 190 33.78 7.12 13.76
N LYS A 191 34.27 6.05 13.13
CA LYS A 191 33.47 5.05 12.43
C LYS A 191 32.62 4.30 13.46
N ASN A 192 31.29 4.35 13.31
CA ASN A 192 30.27 3.42 13.85
C ASN A 192 29.49 3.81 15.13
N SER A 193 29.55 5.05 15.64
CA SER A 193 28.84 5.41 16.89
C SER A 193 27.96 6.68 16.80
N MET A 194 27.34 6.96 15.65
CA MET A 194 26.60 8.23 15.44
C MET A 194 25.39 8.11 14.49
N ILE A 195 24.73 6.96 14.45
CA ILE A 195 23.88 6.63 13.29
C ILE A 195 22.44 7.14 13.44
N PHE A 196 21.76 6.87 14.56
CA PHE A 196 20.30 7.01 14.64
C PHE A 196 19.80 8.46 14.77
N GLN A 197 20.34 9.27 15.70
CA GLN A 197 19.87 10.66 15.85
C GLN A 197 20.29 11.55 14.70
N ARG A 198 21.48 11.33 14.13
CA ARG A 198 21.92 12.01 12.90
C ARG A 198 20.99 11.70 11.75
N ARG A 199 20.67 10.42 11.56
CA ARG A 199 19.72 9.98 10.53
C ARG A 199 18.33 10.58 10.75
N LEU A 200 17.85 10.64 11.99
CA LEU A 200 16.59 11.34 12.32
C LEU A 200 16.65 12.81 11.93
N ALA A 201 17.74 13.52 12.24
CA ALA A 201 17.93 14.92 11.87
C ALA A 201 17.93 15.11 10.34
N GLU A 202 18.63 14.24 9.61
CA GLU A 202 18.65 14.24 8.15
C GLU A 202 17.24 14.00 7.57
N LEU A 203 16.49 13.03 8.11
CA LEU A 203 15.11 12.77 7.68
C LEU A 203 14.17 13.96 7.98
N TYR A 204 14.27 14.59 9.15
CA TYR A 204 13.49 15.80 9.46
C TYR A 204 13.81 16.96 8.54
N HIS A 205 15.09 17.11 8.17
CA HIS A 205 15.50 18.10 7.19
C HIS A 205 14.84 17.81 5.84
N LYS A 206 14.92 16.56 5.34
CA LYS A 206 14.26 16.15 4.09
C LYS A 206 12.75 16.42 4.10
N VAL A 207 12.04 16.03 5.16
CA VAL A 207 10.60 16.29 5.35
C VAL A 207 10.24 17.77 5.23
N SER A 208 11.15 18.64 5.65
CA SER A 208 10.93 20.09 5.70
C SER A 208 11.33 20.81 4.42
N THR A 209 12.24 20.27 3.61
CA THR A 209 12.86 20.97 2.47
C THR A 209 12.62 20.32 1.11
N GLN A 210 12.43 19.00 1.04
CA GLN A 210 12.41 18.27 -0.22
C GLN A 210 10.97 18.00 -0.71
N GLY A 211 10.73 18.31 -1.99
CA GLY A 211 9.49 17.97 -2.68
C GLY A 211 9.41 16.48 -3.03
N ARG A 212 8.20 15.95 -3.13
CA ARG A 212 7.94 14.54 -3.44
C ARG A 212 7.09 14.40 -4.69
N VAL A 213 7.26 13.29 -5.39
CA VAL A 213 6.40 12.90 -6.51
C VAL A 213 5.21 12.11 -6.00
N GLY A 214 4.00 12.52 -6.38
CA GLY A 214 2.78 11.83 -6.01
C GLY A 214 2.60 10.50 -6.74
N CYS A 215 2.00 9.52 -6.07
CA CYS A 215 1.46 8.33 -6.72
C CYS A 215 -0.02 8.56 -7.04
N THR A 216 -0.50 7.97 -8.13
CA THR A 216 -1.93 7.97 -8.47
C THR A 216 -2.60 6.74 -7.88
N TYR A 217 -3.80 6.90 -7.33
CA TYR A 217 -4.60 5.77 -6.86
C TYR A 217 -5.63 5.37 -7.93
N TYR A 218 -5.89 4.07 -8.06
CA TYR A 218 -6.85 3.53 -9.03
C TYR A 218 -7.83 2.61 -8.33
N LEU A 219 -9.12 2.80 -8.56
CA LEU A 219 -10.11 1.81 -8.21
C LEU A 219 -10.14 0.74 -9.31
N VAL A 220 -10.07 -0.51 -8.90
CA VAL A 220 -10.10 -1.68 -9.76
C VAL A 220 -11.22 -2.61 -9.31
N GLY A 221 -12.19 -2.85 -10.19
CA GLY A 221 -13.26 -3.82 -9.99
C GLY A 221 -13.07 -5.05 -10.86
N PHE A 222 -13.24 -6.23 -10.27
CA PHE A 222 -13.13 -7.52 -10.94
C PHE A 222 -14.53 -8.14 -11.09
N PHE A 223 -15.00 -8.33 -12.32
CA PHE A 223 -16.34 -8.83 -12.59
C PHE A 223 -16.37 -9.94 -13.64
N GLY A 224 -17.26 -10.91 -13.45
CA GLY A 224 -17.55 -11.99 -14.38
C GLY A 224 -17.04 -13.35 -13.92
N SER A 225 -17.69 -14.40 -14.41
CA SER A 225 -17.43 -15.80 -14.03
C SER A 225 -16.05 -16.32 -14.44
N GLY A 226 -15.31 -15.58 -15.26
CA GLY A 226 -13.92 -15.89 -15.62
C GLY A 226 -12.91 -15.53 -14.53
N PHE A 227 -13.30 -14.79 -13.49
CA PHE A 227 -12.47 -14.58 -12.30
C PHE A 227 -12.81 -15.61 -11.21
N PRO A 228 -11.82 -16.00 -10.38
CA PRO A 228 -12.07 -16.79 -9.18
C PRO A 228 -13.09 -16.13 -8.26
N SER A 229 -13.82 -16.93 -7.47
CA SER A 229 -14.89 -16.46 -6.58
C SER A 229 -14.44 -15.40 -5.56
N TYR A 230 -13.17 -15.41 -5.15
CA TYR A 230 -12.60 -14.43 -4.23
C TYR A 230 -12.25 -13.08 -4.89
N LEU A 231 -12.25 -13.01 -6.23
CA LEU A 231 -12.08 -11.76 -6.99
C LEU A 231 -13.39 -11.30 -7.63
N ASN A 232 -14.23 -12.22 -8.12
CA ASN A 232 -15.46 -11.84 -8.82
C ASN A 232 -16.41 -11.04 -7.90
N GLY A 233 -16.80 -9.85 -8.35
CA GLY A 233 -17.61 -8.89 -7.61
C GLY A 233 -16.83 -8.07 -6.58
N GLN A 234 -15.50 -8.24 -6.49
CA GLN A 234 -14.67 -7.49 -5.53
C GLN A 234 -14.04 -6.27 -6.17
N GLN A 235 -13.85 -5.23 -5.36
CA GLN A 235 -13.20 -4.00 -5.73
C GLN A 235 -12.04 -3.71 -4.78
N PHE A 236 -10.99 -3.10 -5.32
CA PHE A 236 -9.77 -2.75 -4.60
C PHE A 236 -9.30 -1.36 -5.04
N VAL A 237 -8.65 -0.63 -4.14
CA VAL A 237 -7.89 0.56 -4.51
C VAL A 237 -6.43 0.18 -4.60
N TYR A 238 -5.79 0.48 -5.73
CA TYR A 238 -4.38 0.27 -6.00
C TYR A 238 -3.61 1.60 -5.91
N ARG A 239 -2.46 1.58 -5.25
CA ARG A 239 -1.43 2.62 -5.33
C ARG A 239 -0.58 2.36 -6.57
N GLY A 240 -0.64 3.27 -7.53
CA GLY A 240 0.18 3.26 -8.74
C GLY A 240 1.66 3.48 -8.44
N ASN A 241 2.48 3.27 -9.47
CA ASN A 241 3.90 3.64 -9.41
C ASN A 241 4.07 5.16 -9.53
N GLU A 242 5.26 5.65 -9.16
CA GLU A 242 5.65 7.05 -9.33
C GLU A 242 5.47 7.49 -10.79
N CYS A 243 4.74 8.59 -11.01
CA CYS A 243 4.43 9.12 -12.36
C CYS A 243 3.77 8.11 -13.33
N GLU A 244 3.07 7.08 -12.83
CA GLU A 244 2.42 6.10 -13.70
C GLU A 244 1.21 6.71 -14.43
N ALA A 245 1.20 6.60 -15.76
CA ALA A 245 0.03 6.93 -16.56
C ALA A 245 -1.04 5.84 -16.44
N ILE A 246 -2.31 6.24 -16.50
CA ILE A 246 -3.44 5.29 -16.42
C ILE A 246 -3.37 4.21 -17.51
N SER A 247 -2.95 4.55 -18.72
CA SER A 247 -2.80 3.59 -19.83
C SER A 247 -1.76 2.51 -19.51
N SER A 248 -0.63 2.90 -18.90
CA SER A 248 0.41 1.96 -18.45
C SER A 248 -0.10 1.04 -17.34
N PHE A 249 -0.83 1.60 -16.36
CA PHE A 249 -1.46 0.81 -15.30
C PHE A 249 -2.47 -0.20 -15.86
N GLN A 250 -3.36 0.25 -16.74
CA GLN A 250 -4.37 -0.60 -17.40
C GLN A 250 -3.69 -1.72 -18.20
N HIS A 251 -2.67 -1.40 -19.00
CA HIS A 251 -1.94 -2.38 -19.78
C HIS A 251 -1.27 -3.43 -18.89
N ARG A 252 -0.64 -3.00 -17.79
CA ARG A 252 -0.01 -3.89 -16.82
C ARG A 252 -1.03 -4.86 -16.21
N LEU A 253 -2.18 -4.37 -15.77
CA LEU A 253 -3.21 -5.21 -15.17
C LEU A 253 -3.87 -6.16 -16.20
N LEU A 254 -4.12 -5.68 -17.42
CA LEU A 254 -4.63 -6.52 -18.52
C LEU A 254 -3.64 -7.63 -18.91
N SER A 255 -2.34 -7.34 -18.85
CA SER A 255 -1.28 -8.34 -19.09
C SER A 255 -1.23 -9.39 -17.98
N THR A 256 -1.54 -9.00 -16.73
CA THR A 256 -1.66 -9.94 -15.60
C THR A 256 -2.87 -10.87 -15.77
N PHE A 257 -4.00 -10.35 -16.26
CA PHE A 257 -5.23 -11.11 -16.44
C PHE A 257 -5.62 -11.20 -17.92
N PRO A 258 -4.96 -12.08 -18.71
CA PRO A 258 -5.23 -12.19 -20.14
C PRO A 258 -6.69 -12.60 -20.40
N GLY A 259 -7.24 -12.06 -21.49
CA GLY A 259 -8.65 -12.22 -21.89
C GLY A 259 -9.63 -11.30 -21.17
N SER A 260 -9.15 -10.36 -20.35
CA SER A 260 -10.00 -9.38 -19.67
C SER A 260 -10.39 -8.22 -20.59
N LYS A 261 -11.64 -7.79 -20.49
CA LYS A 261 -12.18 -6.60 -21.18
C LYS A 261 -12.21 -5.42 -20.22
N LEU A 262 -11.73 -4.26 -20.67
CA LEU A 262 -11.77 -3.04 -19.89
C LEU A 262 -13.19 -2.44 -19.91
N VAL A 263 -13.71 -2.16 -18.72
CA VAL A 263 -14.96 -1.42 -18.51
C VAL A 263 -14.62 0.04 -18.27
N THR A 264 -15.14 0.92 -19.12
CA THR A 264 -14.88 2.37 -19.07
C THR A 264 -15.84 3.13 -18.17
N SER A 265 -16.94 2.50 -17.73
CA SER A 265 -17.91 3.12 -16.83
C SER A 265 -17.39 3.21 -15.40
N MET A 266 -17.71 4.30 -14.71
CA MET A 266 -17.52 4.47 -13.25
C MET A 266 -18.76 4.05 -12.44
N ASP A 267 -19.77 3.49 -13.12
CA ASP A 267 -21.02 3.05 -12.51
C ASP A 267 -20.85 1.76 -11.73
N ASP A 268 -21.85 1.45 -10.91
CA ASP A 268 -21.93 0.15 -10.27
C ASP A 268 -22.07 -0.93 -11.33
N CYS A 269 -21.05 -1.78 -11.44
CA CYS A 269 -20.97 -2.87 -12.40
C CYS A 269 -21.25 -4.23 -11.74
N SER A 270 -21.90 -4.26 -10.57
CA SER A 270 -22.23 -5.49 -9.84
C SER A 270 -23.02 -6.50 -10.67
N GLU A 271 -23.83 -6.04 -11.61
CA GLU A 271 -24.55 -6.88 -12.58
C GLU A 271 -23.61 -7.74 -13.44
N LEU A 272 -22.42 -7.22 -13.77
CA LEU A 272 -21.41 -7.92 -14.55
C LEU A 272 -20.79 -9.11 -13.80
N SER A 273 -21.01 -9.24 -12.49
CA SER A 273 -20.51 -10.39 -11.72
C SER A 273 -21.05 -11.73 -12.22
N THR A 274 -22.27 -11.73 -12.77
CA THR A 274 -22.93 -12.92 -13.35
C THR A 274 -22.59 -13.14 -14.83
N SER A 275 -21.98 -12.14 -15.49
CA SER A 275 -21.63 -12.20 -16.91
C SER A 275 -20.52 -13.22 -17.17
N SER A 276 -20.53 -13.81 -18.37
CA SER A 276 -19.46 -14.70 -18.82
C SER A 276 -18.18 -13.93 -19.16
N GLY A 277 -17.03 -14.44 -18.76
CA GLY A 277 -15.72 -13.87 -19.09
C GLY A 277 -15.11 -13.02 -17.97
N LYS A 278 -14.13 -12.18 -18.32
CA LYS A 278 -13.39 -11.33 -17.37
C LYS A 278 -13.59 -9.86 -17.75
N HIS A 279 -14.12 -9.07 -16.84
CA HIS A 279 -14.33 -7.63 -16.99
C HIS A 279 -13.58 -6.89 -15.89
N LEU A 280 -12.72 -5.95 -16.28
CA LEU A 280 -11.94 -5.12 -15.37
C LEU A 280 -12.42 -3.67 -15.47
N GLN A 281 -12.96 -3.15 -14.38
CA GLN A 281 -13.28 -1.73 -14.23
C GLN A 281 -12.06 -1.03 -13.65
N ILE A 282 -11.54 0.02 -14.31
CA ILE A 282 -10.32 0.72 -13.85
C ILE A 282 -10.46 2.22 -14.07
N PHE A 283 -10.41 3.01 -12.99
CA PHE A 283 -10.41 4.47 -13.07
C PHE A 283 -9.66 5.11 -11.90
N PRO A 284 -9.15 6.36 -12.04
CA PRO A 284 -8.37 6.99 -11.00
C PRO A 284 -9.27 7.51 -9.87
N VAL A 285 -8.75 7.47 -8.64
CA VAL A 285 -9.40 8.01 -7.45
C VAL A 285 -8.47 8.96 -6.72
N GLN A 286 -9.02 10.01 -6.11
CA GLN A 286 -8.28 11.00 -5.36
C GLN A 286 -8.24 10.58 -3.88
N PRO A 287 -7.08 10.62 -3.21
CA PRO A 287 -7.04 10.39 -1.78
C PRO A 287 -7.81 11.49 -1.05
N PHE A 288 -8.61 11.09 -0.08
CA PHE A 288 -9.45 11.98 0.71
C PHE A 288 -9.13 11.81 2.20
N SER A 289 -8.93 12.92 2.89
CA SER A 289 -8.62 12.93 4.31
C SER A 289 -9.56 13.91 5.02
N ASP A 290 -10.36 13.39 5.95
CA ASP A 290 -11.22 14.18 6.85
C ASP A 290 -10.39 14.97 7.89
N LEU A 291 -9.08 14.68 7.99
CA LEU A 291 -8.16 15.43 8.82
C LEU A 291 -7.95 16.82 8.20
N PHE A 292 -8.87 17.72 8.51
CA PHE A 292 -8.63 19.15 8.38
C PHE A 292 -7.40 19.49 9.22
N PHE A 293 -6.25 19.68 8.57
CA PHE A 293 -5.12 20.34 9.20
C PHE A 293 -5.48 21.82 9.41
N GLU A 294 -6.38 22.09 10.38
CA GLU A 294 -6.74 23.44 10.84
C GLU A 294 -5.54 24.18 11.47
N ARG A 295 -4.43 23.46 11.69
CA ARG A 295 -3.16 24.04 12.08
C ARG A 295 -2.56 24.80 10.91
N ARG A 296 -2.86 26.10 10.84
CA ARG A 296 -2.34 27.06 9.83
C ARG A 296 -0.80 27.09 9.73
N ASN A 297 -0.09 26.60 10.75
CA ASN A 297 1.38 26.67 10.83
C ASN A 297 2.11 25.38 10.38
N VAL A 298 1.43 24.43 9.73
CA VAL A 298 2.10 23.22 9.22
C VAL A 298 2.67 23.47 7.81
N SER A 299 3.94 23.12 7.62
CA SER A 299 4.62 23.18 6.31
C SER A 299 3.79 22.50 5.22
N ARG A 300 3.80 23.10 4.04
CA ARG A 300 3.13 22.59 2.84
C ARG A 300 3.52 21.14 2.54
N LEU A 301 4.80 20.81 2.65
CA LEU A 301 5.35 19.49 2.31
C LEU A 301 4.83 18.39 3.25
N VAL A 302 4.69 18.72 4.54
CA VAL A 302 4.13 17.81 5.55
C VAL A 302 2.63 17.61 5.31
N ARG A 303 1.88 18.69 5.04
CA ARG A 303 0.45 18.59 4.68
C ARG A 303 0.25 17.74 3.43
N TRP A 304 1.11 17.92 2.42
CA TRP A 304 1.06 17.14 1.20
C TRP A 304 1.25 15.65 1.48
N TYR A 305 2.19 15.26 2.36
CA TYR A 305 2.43 13.86 2.70
C TYR A 305 1.17 13.18 3.26
N TYR A 306 0.58 13.74 4.31
CA TYR A 306 -0.60 13.15 4.97
C TYR A 306 -1.89 13.27 4.15
N LYS A 307 -1.92 14.15 3.15
CA LYS A 307 -3.02 14.21 2.19
C LYS A 307 -2.97 13.05 1.18
N ASN A 308 -1.78 12.54 0.86
CA ASN A 308 -1.58 11.58 -0.22
C ASN A 308 -1.12 10.19 0.25
N ASN A 309 -0.68 10.05 1.50
CA ASN A 309 -0.20 8.81 2.10
C ASN A 309 -0.88 8.56 3.45
N ARG A 310 -0.91 7.30 3.88
CA ARG A 310 -1.71 6.82 5.02
C ARG A 310 -3.20 7.14 4.87
N VAL A 311 -3.70 6.97 3.65
CA VAL A 311 -5.07 7.30 3.27
C VAL A 311 -5.90 6.03 3.14
N GLN A 312 -7.13 6.08 3.65
CA GLN A 312 -8.08 4.97 3.64
C GLN A 312 -9.36 5.31 2.88
N LYS A 313 -9.65 6.59 2.70
CA LYS A 313 -10.83 7.10 2.00
C LYS A 313 -10.40 7.74 0.70
N PHE A 314 -11.13 7.45 -0.37
CA PHE A 314 -10.84 7.96 -1.71
C PHE A 314 -12.10 8.51 -2.34
N GLU A 315 -11.96 9.60 -3.07
CA GLU A 315 -13.02 10.30 -3.80
C GLU A 315 -12.91 9.99 -5.29
N TYR A 316 -14.05 9.81 -5.94
CA TYR A 316 -14.14 9.87 -7.39
C TYR A 316 -15.40 10.61 -7.84
N CYS A 317 -15.29 11.24 -9.00
CA CYS A 317 -16.31 12.11 -9.56
C CYS A 317 -16.67 11.62 -10.97
N ARG A 318 -17.94 11.33 -11.18
CA ARG A 318 -18.50 10.95 -12.49
C ARG A 318 -19.26 12.14 -13.06
N GLY A 319 -18.80 12.68 -14.19
CA GLY A 319 -19.53 13.71 -14.93
C GLY A 319 -20.73 13.14 -15.68
N GLU A 320 -21.82 13.90 -15.73
CA GLU A 320 -23.05 13.55 -16.44
C GLU A 320 -23.66 14.82 -17.05
N PHE A 321 -24.17 14.71 -18.28
CA PHE A 321 -24.88 15.82 -18.93
C PHE A 321 -26.39 15.63 -18.79
N ARG A 322 -27.05 16.56 -18.09
CA ARG A 322 -28.49 16.51 -17.84
C ARG A 322 -29.21 17.66 -18.54
N LYS A 323 -30.36 17.36 -19.16
CA LYS A 323 -31.28 18.34 -19.75
C LYS A 323 -32.60 18.37 -18.98
N GLY A 324 -33.35 19.47 -19.07
CA GLY A 324 -34.62 19.64 -18.35
C GLY A 324 -34.45 19.82 -16.84
N THR A 325 -33.28 20.29 -16.41
CA THR A 325 -33.05 20.74 -15.04
C THR A 325 -33.32 22.24 -14.93
N LYS A 326 -33.58 22.73 -13.71
CA LYS A 326 -33.76 24.17 -13.44
C LYS A 326 -32.63 25.07 -13.97
N TRP A 327 -31.43 24.51 -14.20
CA TRP A 327 -30.27 25.25 -14.71
C TRP A 327 -30.27 25.31 -16.23
N SER A 328 -30.52 24.17 -16.90
CA SER A 328 -30.61 24.08 -18.36
C SER A 328 -31.87 24.75 -18.93
N GLU A 329 -32.91 24.93 -18.11
CA GLU A 329 -34.11 25.71 -18.48
C GLU A 329 -33.85 27.22 -18.52
N LEU A 330 -32.90 27.71 -17.72
CA LEU A 330 -32.51 29.12 -17.71
C LEU A 330 -31.61 29.45 -18.90
N GLU A 331 -30.57 28.65 -19.09
CA GLU A 331 -29.63 28.78 -20.20
C GLU A 331 -29.10 27.40 -20.57
N ASP A 332 -29.26 27.03 -21.83
CA ASP A 332 -28.91 25.70 -22.31
C ASP A 332 -27.45 25.62 -22.77
N SER A 333 -26.51 25.85 -21.83
CA SER A 333 -25.06 25.78 -22.06
C SER A 333 -24.45 24.47 -21.57
N GLU A 334 -23.26 24.12 -22.08
CA GLU A 334 -22.53 22.92 -21.64
C GLU A 334 -22.26 22.92 -20.13
N ILE A 335 -21.99 24.11 -19.56
CA ILE A 335 -21.76 24.29 -18.13
C ILE A 335 -23.04 24.01 -17.34
N MET A 336 -24.18 24.53 -17.76
CA MET A 336 -25.47 24.35 -17.07
C MET A 336 -26.01 22.92 -17.16
N ARG A 337 -25.60 22.17 -18.19
CA ARG A 337 -25.90 20.74 -18.32
C ARG A 337 -24.96 19.86 -17.49
N SER A 338 -23.82 20.37 -17.02
CA SER A 338 -22.79 19.59 -16.36
C SER A 338 -23.14 19.29 -14.90
N TRP A 339 -23.46 18.04 -14.61
CA TRP A 339 -23.64 17.53 -13.26
C TRP A 339 -22.50 16.58 -12.91
N VAL A 340 -22.15 16.53 -11.63
CA VAL A 340 -21.13 15.60 -11.14
C VAL A 340 -21.74 14.74 -10.05
N THR A 341 -21.65 13.42 -10.20
CA THR A 341 -21.95 12.49 -9.13
C THR A 341 -20.65 12.18 -8.39
N ARG A 342 -20.52 12.69 -7.17
CA ARG A 342 -19.38 12.44 -6.29
C ARG A 342 -19.65 11.24 -5.39
N ARG A 343 -18.67 10.35 -5.25
CA ARG A 343 -18.73 9.19 -4.36
C ARG A 343 -17.41 9.03 -3.61
N PHE A 344 -17.50 8.47 -2.41
CA PHE A 344 -16.36 8.08 -1.62
C PHE A 344 -16.31 6.56 -1.49
N VAL A 345 -15.11 5.99 -1.54
CA VAL A 345 -14.84 4.60 -1.21
C VAL A 345 -13.90 4.54 -0.02
N GLU A 346 -14.11 3.55 0.82
CA GLU A 346 -13.25 3.27 1.96
C GLU A 346 -12.59 1.91 1.78
N THR A 347 -11.27 1.86 2.00
CA THR A 347 -10.50 0.64 1.94
C THR A 347 -10.40 -0.01 3.31
N LYS A 348 -10.15 -1.31 3.33
CA LYS A 348 -10.00 -2.08 4.57
C LYS A 348 -8.81 -1.61 5.41
N GLU A 349 -7.68 -1.44 4.73
CA GLU A 349 -6.41 -0.97 5.28
C GLU A 349 -6.01 0.34 4.60
N PRO A 350 -5.33 1.28 5.29
CA PRO A 350 -4.78 2.47 4.68
C PRO A 350 -3.64 2.12 3.70
N LEU A 351 -3.37 3.00 2.74
CA LEU A 351 -2.26 2.86 1.80
C LEU A 351 -1.21 3.98 1.98
N PRO A 352 0.10 3.68 1.83
CA PRO A 352 0.68 2.36 1.58
C PRO A 352 0.63 1.42 2.80
N ASN A 353 0.77 0.13 2.54
CA ASN A 353 0.85 -0.95 3.55
C ASN A 353 1.68 -2.11 2.94
N ILE A 354 1.59 -3.32 3.49
CA ILE A 354 2.26 -4.54 2.99
C ILE A 354 1.93 -4.80 1.51
N LEU A 355 0.72 -4.50 1.06
CA LEU A 355 0.32 -4.64 -0.34
C LEU A 355 0.10 -3.26 -0.96
N LYS A 356 0.33 -3.16 -2.28
CA LYS A 356 0.02 -1.95 -3.05
C LYS A 356 -1.46 -1.69 -3.23
N TRP A 357 -2.33 -2.60 -2.77
CA TRP A 357 -3.76 -2.45 -2.85
C TRP A 357 -4.46 -2.91 -1.59
N SER A 358 -5.66 -2.38 -1.41
CA SER A 358 -6.51 -2.65 -0.27
C SER A 358 -7.95 -2.82 -0.76
N GLN A 359 -8.65 -3.82 -0.21
CA GLN A 359 -10.02 -4.14 -0.60
C GLN A 359 -10.96 -2.99 -0.22
N VAL A 360 -11.88 -2.64 -1.11
CA VAL A 360 -12.95 -1.68 -0.81
C VAL A 360 -13.96 -2.37 0.11
N VAL A 361 -14.27 -1.74 1.24
CA VAL A 361 -15.23 -2.25 2.23
C VAL A 361 -16.57 -1.55 2.18
N SER A 362 -16.60 -0.29 1.73
CA SER A 362 -17.81 0.50 1.69
C SER A 362 -17.78 1.54 0.56
N HIS A 363 -18.98 1.90 0.10
CA HIS A 363 -19.23 3.03 -0.79
C HIS A 363 -20.17 4.01 -0.08
N SER A 364 -19.91 5.30 -0.22
CA SER A 364 -20.84 6.32 0.26
C SER A 364 -22.07 6.42 -0.63
N ILE A 365 -23.14 6.99 -0.09
CA ILE A 365 -24.29 7.43 -0.88
C ILE A 365 -23.79 8.43 -1.95
N PRO A 366 -24.30 8.37 -3.19
CA PRO A 366 -23.92 9.30 -4.24
C PRO A 366 -24.35 10.73 -3.89
N ILE A 367 -23.44 11.68 -4.04
CA ILE A 367 -23.71 13.11 -3.83
C ILE A 367 -23.84 13.78 -5.20
N GLU A 368 -25.02 14.28 -5.50
CA GLU A 368 -25.26 15.03 -6.74
C GLU A 368 -24.79 16.47 -6.61
N CYS A 369 -23.76 16.82 -7.38
CA CYS A 369 -23.18 18.15 -7.46
C CYS A 369 -23.73 18.85 -8.70
N SER A 370 -24.53 19.89 -8.47
CA SER A 370 -25.04 20.79 -9.51
C SER A 370 -23.92 21.63 -10.16
N PRO A 371 -24.16 22.22 -11.35
CA PRO A 371 -23.21 23.12 -12.00
C PRO A 371 -22.66 24.21 -11.07
N LEU A 372 -23.54 24.82 -10.27
CA LEU A 372 -23.15 25.87 -9.32
C LEU A 372 -22.25 25.33 -8.20
N MET A 373 -22.55 24.15 -7.67
CA MET A 373 -21.71 23.51 -6.64
C MET A 373 -20.31 23.21 -7.18
N GLU A 374 -20.22 22.74 -8.42
CA GLU A 374 -18.95 22.45 -9.06
C GLU A 374 -18.15 23.72 -9.36
N ALA A 375 -18.82 24.79 -9.79
CA ALA A 375 -18.18 26.10 -9.98
C ALA A 375 -17.60 26.63 -8.65
N VAL A 376 -18.35 26.54 -7.56
CA VAL A 376 -17.89 26.93 -6.21
C VAL A 376 -16.71 26.05 -5.76
N SER A 377 -16.79 24.74 -5.95
CA SER A 377 -15.71 23.79 -5.63
C SER A 377 -14.43 24.13 -6.40
N THR A 378 -14.55 24.35 -7.71
CA THR A 378 -13.46 24.73 -8.60
C THR A 378 -12.83 26.04 -8.16
N MET A 379 -13.64 27.07 -7.84
CA MET A 379 -13.11 28.35 -7.35
C MET A 379 -12.40 28.22 -6.00
N ARG A 380 -12.94 27.43 -5.07
CA ARG A 380 -12.28 27.17 -3.78
C ARG A 380 -10.93 26.48 -3.96
N LYS A 381 -10.88 25.42 -4.78
CA LYS A 381 -9.64 24.71 -5.12
C LYS A 381 -8.62 25.66 -5.74
N ASN A 382 -9.07 26.46 -6.70
CA ASN A 382 -8.26 27.46 -7.38
C ASN A 382 -7.67 28.51 -6.42
N ASN A 383 -8.43 28.96 -5.44
CA ASN A 383 -7.97 29.90 -4.42
C ASN A 383 -6.94 29.26 -3.50
N SER A 384 -7.20 28.04 -3.00
CA SER A 384 -6.25 27.30 -2.16
C SER A 384 -4.92 27.03 -2.87
N GLU A 385 -4.96 26.64 -4.15
CA GLU A 385 -3.73 26.44 -4.93
C GLU A 385 -2.93 27.74 -5.16
N MET A 386 -3.62 28.87 -5.29
CA MET A 386 -2.95 30.17 -5.41
C MET A 386 -2.31 30.61 -4.10
N GLU A 387 -3.03 30.45 -2.99
CA GLU A 387 -2.51 30.74 -1.65
C GLU A 387 -1.28 29.88 -1.35
N GLU A 388 -1.33 28.60 -1.71
CA GLU A 388 -0.20 27.67 -1.57
C GLU A 388 1.00 28.13 -2.41
N MET A 389 0.78 28.53 -3.66
CA MET A 389 1.84 29.03 -4.54
C MET A 389 2.43 30.37 -4.09
N ALA A 390 1.60 31.27 -3.56
CA ALA A 390 2.06 32.54 -2.99
C ALA A 390 2.99 32.29 -1.78
N ASN A 391 2.64 31.35 -0.91
CA ASN A 391 3.50 30.96 0.21
C ASN A 391 4.86 30.40 -0.25
N VAL A 392 4.90 29.67 -1.36
CA VAL A 392 6.15 29.16 -1.95
C VAL A 392 7.01 30.28 -2.52
N VAL A 393 6.39 31.30 -3.14
CA VAL A 393 7.12 32.49 -3.61
C VAL A 393 7.73 33.26 -2.45
N LEU A 394 7.03 33.36 -1.32
CA LEU A 394 7.57 34.01 -0.12
C LEU A 394 8.77 33.27 0.47
N SER A 395 8.82 31.94 0.39
CA SER A 395 9.95 31.14 0.87
C SER A 395 11.09 31.02 -0.16
N THR A 396 10.75 30.95 -1.45
CA THR A 396 11.70 30.67 -2.55
C THR A 396 11.36 31.54 -3.77
N PRO A 397 11.76 32.84 -3.77
CA PRO A 397 11.31 33.81 -4.77
C PRO A 397 11.74 33.50 -6.21
N LEU A 398 12.89 32.84 -6.41
CA LEU A 398 13.48 32.65 -7.74
C LEU A 398 12.83 31.52 -8.55
N GLU A 399 12.25 30.50 -7.91
CA GLU A 399 11.73 29.30 -8.61
C GLU A 399 10.24 29.39 -8.99
N SER A 400 9.51 30.39 -8.47
CA SER A 400 8.04 30.30 -8.39
C SER A 400 7.27 31.55 -8.86
N VAL A 401 7.96 32.65 -9.19
CA VAL A 401 7.34 33.89 -9.71
C VAL A 401 6.73 33.71 -11.10
N VAL A 402 7.39 32.94 -11.99
CA VAL A 402 6.89 32.69 -13.36
C VAL A 402 5.63 31.81 -13.36
N PRO A 403 5.58 30.66 -12.66
CA PRO A 403 4.35 29.88 -12.49
C PRO A 403 3.20 30.68 -11.86
N LEU A 404 3.49 31.48 -10.83
CA LEU A 404 2.47 32.32 -10.17
C LEU A 404 1.93 33.39 -11.12
N GLY A 405 2.81 34.09 -11.84
CA GLY A 405 2.41 35.07 -12.85
C GLY A 405 1.57 34.45 -13.97
N GLY A 406 1.89 33.23 -14.41
CA GLY A 406 1.07 32.48 -15.36
C GLY A 406 -0.33 32.16 -14.83
N LYS A 407 -0.44 31.65 -13.60
CA LYS A 407 -1.73 31.34 -12.96
C LYS A 407 -2.58 32.58 -12.72
N ILE A 408 -1.99 33.71 -12.34
CA ILE A 408 -2.73 34.98 -12.15
C ILE A 408 -3.25 35.49 -13.49
N ARG A 409 -2.40 35.52 -14.53
CA ARG A 409 -2.81 35.99 -15.87
C ARG A 409 -3.93 35.13 -16.47
N GLY A 410 -3.82 33.80 -16.37
CA GLY A 410 -4.84 32.88 -16.88
C GLY A 410 -6.20 32.98 -16.18
N LYS A 411 -6.27 33.58 -14.99
CA LYS A 411 -7.52 33.82 -14.25
C LYS A 411 -8.12 35.20 -14.49
N ASN A 412 -7.32 36.21 -14.82
CA ASN A 412 -7.79 37.54 -15.23
C ASN A 412 -8.30 37.59 -16.69
N SER A 413 -8.25 36.47 -17.41
CA SER A 413 -8.74 36.34 -18.79
C SER A 413 -10.19 35.80 -18.87
N TRP A 414 -10.90 35.73 -17.74
CA TRP A 414 -12.31 35.35 -17.66
C TRP A 414 -13.22 36.56 -17.50
#